data_AF-A0ABD0NK94-F1
#
_entry.id   AF-A0ABD0NK94-F1
#
_cell.length_a   1.000
_cell.length_b   1.000
_cell.length_c   1.000
_cell.angle_alpha   90.00
_cell.angle_beta   90.00
_cell.angle_gamma   90.00
#
_symmetry.space_group_name_H-M   'P 1'
#
loop_
_entity.id
_entity.type
_entity.pdbx_description
1 polymer ?
#
loop_
_entity_poly.entity_id
_entity_poly.type
_entity_poly.pdbx_seq_one_letter_code
_entity_poly.pdbx_strand_id
1 'polypeptide(L)' 'FLGSAANEACRFVTGIVGKNPLLLGELNLNGCELGDTGVNQITDLLQDKHCKLNTL' A
#
# COMPACT_ATOMS: atom_id res chain seq x y z
N PHE A 1 0.91 -5.18 -14.64
CA PHE A 1 1.09 -3.82 -14.11
C PHE A 1 -0.08 -3.52 -13.18
N LEU A 2 0.12 -2.81 -12.08
CA LEU A 2 -0.96 -2.43 -11.15
C LEU A 2 -2.06 -1.66 -11.88
N GLY A 3 -3.29 -1.74 -11.38
CA GLY A 3 -4.35 -0.80 -11.72
C GLY A 3 -3.99 0.64 -11.35
N SER A 4 -4.67 1.63 -11.94
CA SER A 4 -4.36 3.05 -11.73
C SER A 4 -4.47 3.46 -10.25
N ALA A 5 -5.53 3.04 -9.56
CA ALA A 5 -5.75 3.32 -8.13
C ALA A 5 -4.67 2.66 -7.26
N ALA A 6 -4.39 1.37 -7.50
CA ALA A 6 -3.36 0.63 -6.77
C ALA A 6 -1.95 1.20 -7.02
N ASN A 7 -1.67 1.71 -8.22
CA ASN A 7 -0.39 2.36 -8.50
C ASN A 7 -0.21 3.67 -7.75
N GLU A 8 -1.27 4.47 -7.63
CA GLU A 8 -1.26 5.69 -6.82
C GLU A 8 -1.08 5.37 -5.34
N ALA A 9 -1.85 4.40 -4.82
CA ALA A 9 -1.70 3.90 -3.47
C ALA A 9 -0.30 3.34 -3.18
N CYS A 10 0.28 2.58 -4.12
CA CYS A 10 1.62 2.06 -4.00
C CYS A 10 2.64 3.19 -3.82
N ARG A 11 2.49 4.29 -4.57
CA ARG A 11 3.37 5.47 -4.45
C ARG A 11 3.20 6.17 -3.11
N PHE A 12 1.97 6.32 -2.64
CA PHE A 12 1.69 6.91 -1.33
C PHE A 12 2.32 6.10 -0.20
N VAL A 13 2.04 4.79 -0.16
CA VAL A 13 2.61 3.88 0.84
C VAL A 13 4.14 3.90 0.76
N THR A 14 4.72 3.87 -0.44
CA THR A 14 6.17 4.00 -0.63
C THR A 14 6.72 5.30 -0.04
N GLY A 15 5.97 6.39 -0.10
CA GLY A 15 6.35 7.66 0.52
C GLY A 15 6.37 7.60 2.05
N ILE A 16 5.51 6.78 2.66
CA ILE A 16 5.42 6.62 4.11
C ILE A 16 6.50 5.67 4.63
N VAL A 17 6.58 4.46 4.08
CA VAL A 17 7.51 3.42 4.56
C VAL A 17 8.90 3.50 3.91
N GLY A 18 9.07 4.36 2.89
CA GLY A 18 10.33 4.51 2.15
C GLY A 18 10.71 3.30 1.29
N LYS A 19 9.81 2.31 1.16
CA LYS A 19 10.05 1.05 0.46
C LYS A 19 8.86 0.70 -0.42
N ASN A 20 9.13 0.04 -1.54
CA ASN A 20 8.08 -0.39 -2.45
C ASN A 20 7.28 -1.55 -1.83
N PRO A 21 5.99 -1.36 -1.50
CA PRO A 21 5.17 -2.38 -0.86
C PRO A 21 4.94 -3.62 -1.73
N LEU A 22 5.05 -3.53 -3.07
CA LEU A 22 4.91 -4.68 -3.97
C LEU A 22 6.10 -5.64 -3.91
N LEU A 23 7.23 -5.19 -3.39
CA LEU A 23 8.43 -6.00 -3.19
C LEU A 23 8.48 -6.62 -1.79
N LEU A 24 7.57 -6.20 -0.91
CA LEU A 24 7.48 -6.67 0.46
C LEU A 24 6.35 -7.70 0.58
N GLY A 25 6.56 -8.74 1.38
CA GLY A 25 5.48 -9.66 1.77
C GLY A 25 4.63 -9.14 2.92
N GLU A 26 5.18 -8.19 3.68
CA GLU A 26 4.60 -7.59 4.87
C GLU A 26 4.82 -6.07 4.85
N LEU A 27 3.78 -5.32 5.20
CA LEU A 27 3.81 -3.86 5.27
C LEU A 27 3.48 -3.43 6.69
N ASN A 28 4.48 -2.99 7.44
CA ASN A 28 4.28 -2.48 8.80
C ASN A 28 4.01 -0.97 8.76
N LEU A 29 2.84 -0.58 9.28
CA LEU A 29 2.39 0.82 9.36
C LEU A 29 2.21 1.29 10.81
N ASN A 30 2.75 0.55 11.77
CA ASN A 30 2.65 0.94 13.18
C ASN A 30 3.22 2.33 13.40
N GLY A 31 2.45 3.16 14.10
CA GLY A 31 2.81 4.55 14.39
C GLY A 31 2.64 5.51 13.21
N CYS A 32 2.11 5.05 12.07
CA CYS A 32 1.67 5.95 11.00
C CYS A 32 0.19 6.29 11.19
N GLU A 33 -0.10 7.57 11.35
CA GLU A 33 -1.48 8.07 11.41
C GLU A 33 -2.04 8.17 9.99
N LEU A 34 -2.60 7.06 9.52
CA LEU A 34 -3.30 7.00 8.24
C LEU A 34 -4.73 7.48 8.47
N GLY A 35 -5.03 8.72 8.08
CA GLY A 35 -6.42 9.16 7.98
C GLY A 35 -7.21 8.32 6.97
N ASP A 36 -8.51 8.57 6.84
CA ASP A 36 -9.41 7.79 5.97
C ASP A 36 -8.89 7.65 4.52
N THR A 37 -8.27 8.69 3.99
CA THR A 37 -7.63 8.66 2.66
C THR A 37 -6.47 7.67 2.59
N GLY A 38 -5.65 7.60 3.65
CA GLY A 38 -4.55 6.64 3.72
C GLY A 38 -5.06 5.21 3.78
N VAL A 39 -6.08 4.94 4.61
CA VAL A 39 -6.73 3.62 4.72
C VAL A 39 -7.34 3.18 3.39
N ASN A 40 -8.02 4.09 2.67
CA ASN A 40 -8.58 3.78 1.35
C ASN A 40 -7.49 3.41 0.35
N GLN A 41 -6.36 4.13 0.33
CA GLN A 41 -5.26 3.79 -0.56
C GLN A 41 -4.67 2.42 -0.25
N ILE A 42 -4.50 2.06 1.02
CA ILE A 42 -4.02 0.72 1.37
C ILE A 42 -5.02 -0.35 0.90
N THR A 43 -6.31 -0.07 1.05
CA THR A 43 -7.37 -0.96 0.58
C THR A 43 -7.33 -1.14 -0.94
N ASP A 44 -7.18 -0.06 -1.71
CA ASP A 44 -7.04 -0.10 -3.17
C ASP A 44 -5.80 -0.89 -3.62
N LEU A 45 -4.70 -0.77 -2.87
CA LEU A 45 -3.48 -1.53 -3.11
C LEU A 45 -3.71 -3.03 -2.85
N LEU A 46 -4.35 -3.39 -1.75
CA LEU A 46 -4.64 -4.79 -1.37
C LEU A 46 -5.67 -5.45 -2.29
N GLN A 47 -6.60 -4.67 -2.84
CA GLN A 47 -7.59 -5.17 -3.81
C GLN A 47 -6.98 -5.48 -5.18
N ASP A 48 -5.78 -4.97 -5.48
CA ASP A 48 -5.12 -5.26 -6.74
C ASP A 48 -4.62 -6.71 -6.78
N LYS A 49 -5.02 -7.44 -7.81
CA LYS A 49 -4.60 -8.84 -8.04
C LYS A 49 -3.08 -9.05 -8.15
N HIS A 50 -2.32 -7.98 -8.42
CA HIS A 50 -0.87 -8.01 -8.50
C HIS A 50 -0.19 -7.63 -7.19
N CYS A 51 -0.95 -7.21 -6.18
CA CYS A 51 -0.44 -7.01 -4.84
C CYS A 51 -0.12 -8.37 -4.20
N LYS A 52 1.09 -8.46 -3.62
CA LYS A 52 1.60 -9.67 -2.96
C LYS A 52 1.71 -9.51 -1.45
N LEU A 53 1.16 -8.42 -0.92
CA LEU A 53 1.11 -8.20 0.52
C LEU A 53 0.18 -9.23 1.16
N ASN A 54 0.76 -10.06 2.02
CA ASN A 54 0.02 -11.05 2.78
C ASN A 54 -0.30 -10.56 4.20
N THR A 55 0.42 -9.56 4.70
CA THR A 55 0.31 -9.11 6.09
C THR A 55 0.49 -7.61 6.17
N LEU A 56 -0.33 -6.98 7.02
CA LEU A 56 -0.38 -5.54 7.30
C LEU A 56 -0.33 -5.31 8.82
#